data_AF-L7IY02-F1
#
_entry.id   AF-L7IY02-F1
#
_cell.length_a   1.000
_cell.length_b   1.000
_cell.length_c   1.000
_cell.angle_alpha   90.00
_cell.angle_beta   90.00
_cell.angle_gamma   90.00
#
_symmetry.space_group_name_H-M   'P 1'
#
loop_
_entity.id
_entity.type
_entity.pdbx_description
1 polymer ?
#
loop_
_entity_poly.entity_id
_entity_poly.type
_entity_poly.pdbx_seq_one_letter_code
_entity_poly.pdbx_strand_id
1 'polypeptide(L)'
;MASPTVCQHLFSIVDDTTQQPLGFVQVVIARLLSEPDGDDANGSSSRTSWGFQSWVGWLQGPRSAYRRRMVKMATVLERGKHVATASTTNGGGEDNKVAMFDFRWPMGGMFLWVEVKIKNHPLAVSVDLRRLMRDLWIKCIRPPYLVLTVTGDDFAETEAVKTGRGYKFLRFCLAAIEEDLLEEKPASFVPAYRDFWSIRRKEDVERIIKEEEAYQVTTS
;
A
#
# COMPACT_ATOMS: atom_id res chain seq x y z
N MET A 1 -15.62 -10.49 23.89
CA MET A 1 -16.95 -9.85 24.00
C MET A 1 -16.77 -8.51 24.67
N ALA A 2 -17.42 -7.45 24.18
CA ALA A 2 -17.33 -6.11 24.78
C ALA A 2 -18.11 -6.06 26.10
N SER A 3 -17.69 -5.18 27.03
CA SER A 3 -18.39 -4.99 28.32
C SER A 3 -19.75 -4.30 28.10
N PRO A 4 -20.84 -4.73 28.76
CA PRO A 4 -22.16 -4.12 28.62
C PRO A 4 -22.17 -2.61 28.92
N THR A 5 -21.38 -2.16 29.90
CA THR A 5 -21.25 -0.74 30.26
C THR A 5 -20.65 0.08 29.10
N VAL A 6 -19.70 -0.49 28.37
CA VAL A 6 -19.10 0.16 27.19
C VAL A 6 -20.13 0.27 26.06
N CYS A 7 -20.94 -0.77 25.85
CA CYS A 7 -22.01 -0.74 24.85
C CYS A 7 -23.06 0.33 25.17
N GLN A 8 -23.48 0.47 26.44
CA GLN A 8 -24.43 1.50 26.86
C GLN A 8 -23.92 2.91 26.56
N HIS A 9 -22.66 3.21 26.93
CA HIS A 9 -22.07 4.51 26.61
C HIS A 9 -21.98 4.76 25.10
N LEU A 10 -21.63 3.73 24.32
CA LEU A 10 -21.59 3.86 22.86
C LEU A 10 -22.97 4.15 22.28
N PHE A 11 -24.03 3.49 22.76
CA PHE A 11 -25.40 3.77 22.32
C PHE A 11 -25.82 5.20 22.63
N SER A 12 -25.53 5.72 23.82
CA SER A 12 -25.80 7.12 24.15
C SER A 12 -25.09 8.09 23.19
N ILE A 13 -23.80 7.84 22.87
CA ILE A 13 -23.07 8.69 21.91
C ILE A 13 -23.69 8.60 20.52
N VAL A 14 -24.06 7.40 20.07
CA VAL A 14 -24.64 7.18 18.74
C VAL A 14 -26.00 7.86 18.61
N ASP A 15 -26.85 7.79 19.63
CA ASP A 15 -28.18 8.44 19.62
C ASP A 15 -28.09 9.96 19.41
N ASP A 16 -27.07 10.60 19.98
CA ASP A 16 -26.85 12.05 19.89
C ASP A 16 -26.06 12.48 18.64
N THR A 17 -25.41 11.56 17.92
CA THR A 17 -24.50 11.88 16.81
C THR A 17 -24.93 11.29 15.47
N THR A 18 -24.58 10.03 15.22
CA THR A 18 -24.76 9.38 13.91
C THR A 18 -26.08 8.64 13.78
N GLN A 19 -26.79 8.44 14.89
CA GLN A 19 -28.00 7.62 15.01
C GLN A 19 -27.79 6.22 14.43
N GLN A 20 -28.86 5.53 14.03
CA GLN A 20 -28.79 4.18 13.49
C GLN A 20 -28.41 4.19 11.99
N PRO A 21 -27.67 3.16 11.52
CA PRO A 21 -27.42 3.00 10.09
C PRO A 21 -28.73 2.85 9.33
N LEU A 22 -28.74 3.27 8.06
CA LEU A 22 -29.93 3.27 7.21
C LEU A 22 -30.69 1.94 7.26
N GLY A 23 -31.93 1.97 7.75
CA GLY A 23 -32.76 0.77 7.96
C GLY A 23 -32.95 -0.06 6.68
N PHE A 24 -33.00 0.59 5.50
CA PHE A 24 -33.02 -0.11 4.22
C PHE A 24 -31.78 -0.99 4.01
N VAL A 25 -30.58 -0.46 4.27
CA VAL A 25 -29.33 -1.21 4.16
C VAL A 25 -29.31 -2.37 5.16
N GLN A 26 -29.81 -2.13 6.37
CA GLN A 26 -29.92 -3.18 7.39
C GLN A 26 -30.82 -4.33 6.91
N VAL A 27 -32.00 -4.04 6.33
CA VAL A 27 -32.91 -5.06 5.80
C VAL A 27 -32.29 -5.80 4.63
N VAL A 28 -31.61 -5.11 3.71
CA VAL A 28 -30.93 -5.74 2.56
C VAL A 28 -29.85 -6.72 3.04
N ILE A 29 -28.99 -6.30 3.97
CA ILE A 29 -27.93 -7.16 4.52
C ILE A 29 -28.54 -8.31 5.33
N ALA A 30 -29.54 -8.03 6.17
CA ALA A 30 -30.22 -9.05 6.95
C ALA A 30 -30.83 -10.13 6.03
N ARG A 31 -31.53 -9.73 4.96
CA ARG A 31 -32.10 -10.68 3.97
C ARG A 31 -31.04 -11.51 3.25
N LEU A 32 -29.87 -10.93 2.96
CA LEU A 32 -28.75 -11.66 2.36
C LEU A 32 -28.18 -12.73 3.32
N LEU A 33 -28.11 -12.41 4.61
CA LEU A 33 -27.47 -13.25 5.64
C LEU A 33 -28.41 -14.22 6.37
N SER A 34 -29.71 -13.92 6.45
CA SER A 34 -30.73 -14.81 7.02
C SER A 34 -30.67 -16.15 6.33
N GLU A 35 -30.83 -17.27 7.05
CA GLU A 35 -30.92 -18.59 6.42
C GLU A 35 -32.18 -18.67 5.53
N PRO A 36 -32.15 -19.41 4.42
CA PRO A 36 -33.36 -19.66 3.67
C PRO A 36 -34.30 -20.48 4.57
N ASP A 37 -35.49 -19.96 4.85
CA ASP A 37 -36.51 -20.69 5.59
C ASP A 37 -36.76 -22.04 4.88
N GLY A 38 -36.50 -23.15 5.58
CA GLY A 38 -36.76 -24.49 5.08
C GLY A 38 -38.27 -24.75 4.97
N ASP A 39 -38.64 -25.47 3.91
CA ASP A 39 -39.96 -26.04 3.61
C ASP A 39 -41.07 -25.10 3.10
N ASP A 40 -40.87 -24.57 1.89
CA ASP A 40 -42.01 -24.33 0.97
C ASP A 40 -42.07 -25.44 -0.07
N ALA A 41 -42.88 -26.47 0.22
CA ALA A 41 -43.24 -27.57 -0.68
C ALA A 41 -44.09 -27.11 -1.91
N ASN A 42 -44.07 -25.83 -2.26
CA ASN A 42 -44.88 -25.29 -3.35
C ASN A 42 -44.20 -24.13 -4.08
N GLY A 43 -43.26 -24.48 -4.97
CA GLY A 43 -43.19 -23.91 -6.32
C GLY A 43 -43.18 -22.39 -6.53
N SER A 44 -42.67 -21.58 -5.60
CA SER A 44 -42.43 -20.16 -5.87
C SER A 44 -40.99 -19.78 -5.53
N SER A 45 -40.30 -19.23 -6.53
CA SER A 45 -38.89 -18.84 -6.58
C SER A 45 -38.17 -18.74 -5.24
N SER A 46 -37.34 -19.74 -4.94
CA SER A 46 -36.30 -19.76 -3.91
C SER A 46 -35.69 -18.36 -3.72
N ARG A 47 -36.05 -17.67 -2.64
CA ARG A 47 -35.40 -16.40 -2.24
C ARG A 47 -33.92 -16.68 -2.03
N THR A 48 -33.06 -16.07 -2.83
CA THR A 48 -31.60 -16.22 -2.78
C THR A 48 -31.04 -15.63 -1.49
N SER A 49 -30.95 -16.45 -0.46
CA SER A 49 -30.22 -16.16 0.76
C SER A 49 -28.86 -16.88 0.70
N TRP A 50 -27.80 -16.23 1.20
CA TRP A 50 -26.49 -16.88 1.36
C TRP A 50 -26.45 -17.75 2.63
N GLY A 51 -27.16 -17.36 3.68
CA GLY A 51 -26.95 -17.92 5.02
C GLY A 51 -25.53 -17.66 5.54
N PHE A 52 -25.28 -18.01 6.81
CA PHE A 52 -23.99 -17.73 7.44
C PHE A 52 -22.82 -18.48 6.77
N GLN A 53 -23.02 -19.74 6.39
CA GLN A 53 -21.96 -20.56 5.80
C GLN A 53 -21.56 -20.08 4.40
N SER A 54 -22.50 -19.66 3.55
CA SER A 54 -22.13 -19.12 2.24
C SER A 54 -21.56 -17.72 2.34
N TRP A 55 -21.90 -16.92 3.37
CA TRP A 55 -21.18 -15.67 3.66
C TRP A 55 -19.72 -15.93 4.04
N VAL A 56 -19.45 -16.95 4.87
CA VAL A 56 -18.07 -17.38 5.17
C VAL A 56 -17.38 -17.91 3.91
N GLY A 57 -18.06 -18.72 3.10
CA GLY A 57 -17.56 -19.20 1.81
C GLY A 57 -17.22 -18.05 0.86
N TRP A 58 -18.09 -17.03 0.80
CA TRP A 58 -17.84 -15.81 0.05
C TRP A 58 -16.58 -15.12 0.58
N LEU A 59 -16.42 -14.89 1.90
CA LEU A 59 -15.23 -14.24 2.49
C LEU A 59 -13.91 -14.97 2.15
N GLN A 60 -13.93 -16.29 1.99
CA GLN A 60 -12.76 -17.06 1.56
C GLN A 60 -12.30 -16.67 0.15
N GLY A 61 -13.23 -16.25 -0.72
CA GLY A 61 -12.96 -15.73 -2.07
C GLY A 61 -12.07 -14.49 -2.07
N PRO A 62 -12.52 -13.34 -1.53
CA PRO A 62 -11.70 -12.14 -1.37
C PRO A 62 -10.41 -12.43 -0.62
N ARG A 63 -10.43 -13.20 0.49
CA ARG A 63 -9.20 -13.57 1.20
C ARG A 63 -8.17 -14.21 0.26
N SER A 64 -8.60 -15.16 -0.57
CA SER A 64 -7.73 -15.85 -1.53
C SER A 64 -7.22 -14.90 -2.60
N ALA A 65 -8.07 -14.02 -3.12
CA ALA A 65 -7.69 -12.99 -4.10
C ALA A 65 -6.64 -12.02 -3.53
N TYR A 66 -6.91 -11.41 -2.36
CA TYR A 66 -5.96 -10.51 -1.71
C TYR A 66 -4.63 -11.19 -1.40
N ARG A 67 -4.65 -12.46 -0.99
CA ARG A 67 -3.42 -13.23 -0.76
C ARG A 67 -2.59 -13.42 -2.03
N ARG A 68 -3.20 -13.71 -3.18
CA ARG A 68 -2.47 -13.83 -4.46
C ARG A 68 -1.82 -12.50 -4.86
N ARG A 69 -2.57 -11.40 -4.80
CA ARG A 69 -2.08 -10.05 -5.11
C ARG A 69 -0.88 -9.66 -4.24
N MET A 70 -0.98 -9.98 -2.95
CA MET A 70 0.07 -9.78 -1.97
C MET A 70 1.34 -10.58 -2.28
N VAL A 71 1.21 -11.88 -2.56
CA VAL A 71 2.35 -12.74 -2.89
C VAL A 71 3.04 -12.27 -4.17
N LYS A 72 2.27 -11.91 -5.21
CA LYS A 72 2.82 -11.36 -6.47
C LYS A 72 3.66 -10.11 -6.24
N MET A 73 3.09 -9.09 -5.60
CA MET A 73 3.79 -7.83 -5.30
C MET A 73 5.04 -8.07 -4.44
N ALA A 74 4.90 -8.80 -3.33
CA ALA A 74 6.00 -9.10 -2.42
C ALA A 74 7.14 -9.83 -3.15
N THR A 75 6.81 -10.78 -4.03
CA THR A 75 7.81 -11.50 -4.82
C THR A 75 8.58 -10.58 -5.76
N VAL A 76 7.91 -9.64 -6.45
CA VAL A 76 8.55 -8.66 -7.35
C VAL A 76 9.47 -7.73 -6.57
N LEU A 77 9.00 -7.21 -5.44
CA LEU A 77 9.78 -6.30 -4.58
C LEU A 77 10.98 -6.99 -3.94
N GLU A 78 10.81 -8.23 -3.47
CA GLU A 78 11.89 -9.03 -2.87
C GLU A 78 13.04 -9.24 -3.86
N ARG A 79 12.70 -9.57 -5.12
CA ARG A 79 13.67 -9.72 -6.22
C ARG A 79 14.38 -8.41 -6.57
N GLY A 80 13.71 -7.27 -6.35
CA GLY A 80 14.17 -5.94 -6.73
C GLY A 80 14.91 -5.17 -5.64
N LYS A 81 14.98 -5.69 -4.40
CA LYS A 81 15.40 -4.90 -3.22
C LYS A 81 16.86 -4.43 -3.21
N HIS A 82 17.72 -5.07 -4.01
CA HIS A 82 19.15 -4.75 -4.08
C HIS A 82 19.54 -4.13 -5.43
N VAL A 83 20.54 -3.25 -5.38
CA VAL A 83 21.26 -2.74 -6.55
C VAL A 83 22.73 -3.17 -6.46
N ALA A 84 23.31 -3.58 -7.58
CA ALA A 84 24.74 -3.90 -7.65
C ALA A 84 25.54 -2.59 -7.63
N THR A 85 26.54 -2.54 -6.75
CA THR A 85 27.51 -1.44 -6.75
C THR A 85 28.70 -1.87 -7.58
N ALA A 86 29.08 -1.07 -8.59
CA ALA A 86 30.30 -1.34 -9.35
C ALA A 86 31.51 -1.19 -8.41
N SER A 87 32.07 -2.28 -7.92
CA SER A 87 33.36 -2.28 -7.23
C SER A 87 34.49 -2.35 -8.26
N THR A 88 35.39 -1.40 -8.12
CA THR A 88 36.68 -1.25 -8.77
C THR A 88 37.42 -2.58 -8.97
N THR A 89 37.98 -2.74 -10.16
CA THR A 89 38.97 -3.75 -10.58
C THR A 89 39.86 -4.27 -9.45
N ASN A 90 39.75 -5.58 -9.13
CA ASN A 90 40.83 -6.57 -9.02
C ASN A 90 40.45 -7.72 -8.09
N GLY A 91 40.34 -8.94 -8.65
CA GLY A 91 40.33 -10.21 -7.91
C GLY A 91 38.96 -10.61 -7.35
N GLY A 92 38.53 -11.83 -7.64
CA GLY A 92 37.20 -12.34 -7.32
C GLY A 92 36.77 -12.14 -5.86
N GLY A 93 35.58 -11.55 -5.69
CA GLY A 93 34.94 -11.30 -4.40
C GLY A 93 33.52 -10.83 -4.64
N GLU A 94 32.59 -11.36 -3.86
CA GLU A 94 31.12 -11.23 -3.97
C GLU A 94 30.64 -9.85 -4.45
N ASP A 95 29.76 -9.82 -5.46
CA ASP A 95 29.06 -8.62 -5.93
C ASP A 95 28.55 -7.78 -4.74
N ASN A 96 29.10 -6.58 -4.54
CA ASN A 96 28.73 -5.71 -3.43
C ASN A 96 27.31 -5.14 -3.66
N LYS A 97 26.30 -5.87 -3.20
CA LYS A 97 24.88 -5.54 -3.33
C LYS A 97 24.44 -4.63 -2.19
N VAL A 98 23.86 -3.48 -2.54
CA VAL A 98 23.32 -2.52 -1.57
C VAL A 98 21.79 -2.61 -1.58
N ALA A 99 21.18 -2.75 -0.39
CA ALA A 99 19.74 -2.74 -0.25
C ALA A 99 19.20 -1.31 -0.43
N MET A 100 18.28 -1.11 -1.37
CA MET A 100 17.59 0.17 -1.61
C MET A 100 16.38 0.32 -0.70
N PHE A 101 15.70 -0.78 -0.41
CA PHE A 101 14.54 -0.84 0.47
C PHE A 101 14.42 -2.21 1.11
N ASP A 102 13.57 -2.30 2.13
CA ASP A 102 13.24 -3.55 2.82
C ASP A 102 11.77 -3.54 3.27
N PHE A 103 11.17 -4.71 3.45
CA PHE A 103 9.79 -4.82 3.91
C PHE A 103 9.53 -6.17 4.57
N ARG A 104 8.49 -6.22 5.40
CA ARG A 104 8.01 -7.50 5.95
C ARG A 104 6.87 -8.02 5.10
N TRP A 105 6.92 -9.32 4.81
CA TRP A 105 5.84 -10.01 4.13
C TRP A 105 4.55 -9.90 4.98
N PRO A 106 3.48 -9.31 4.42
CA PRO A 106 2.26 -9.11 5.18
C PRO A 106 1.53 -10.44 5.35
N MET A 107 0.92 -10.63 6.52
CA MET A 107 0.17 -11.86 6.85
C MET A 107 -1.31 -11.77 6.46
N GLY A 108 -1.80 -10.56 6.17
CA GLY A 108 -3.18 -10.27 5.82
C GLY A 108 -3.37 -8.78 5.54
N GLY A 109 -4.55 -8.45 5.00
CA GLY A 109 -4.90 -7.08 4.61
C GLY A 109 -4.55 -6.74 3.16
N MET A 110 -4.54 -5.45 2.86
CA MET A 110 -4.39 -4.91 1.50
C MET A 110 -3.22 -3.94 1.34
N PHE A 111 -2.41 -3.76 2.39
CA PHE A 111 -1.32 -2.80 2.41
C PHE A 111 0.03 -3.49 2.58
N LEU A 112 1.04 -2.96 1.88
CA LEU A 112 2.43 -3.30 2.09
C LEU A 112 3.20 -2.05 2.50
N TRP A 113 3.96 -2.16 3.58
CA TRP A 113 4.82 -1.10 4.09
C TRP A 113 6.26 -1.38 3.70
N VAL A 114 6.84 -0.46 2.93
CA VAL A 114 8.22 -0.54 2.44
C VAL A 114 9.06 0.51 3.14
N GLU A 115 10.11 0.07 3.84
CA GLU A 115 11.12 0.96 4.41
C GLU A 115 12.21 1.22 3.36
N VAL A 116 12.30 2.47 2.92
CA VAL A 116 13.36 2.92 2.02
C VAL A 116 14.64 3.11 2.81
N LYS A 117 15.69 2.40 2.41
CA LYS A 117 17.03 2.51 3.01
C LYS A 117 17.77 3.71 2.41
N ILE A 118 17.16 4.89 2.52
CA ILE A 118 17.63 6.12 1.86
C ILE A 118 19.05 6.53 2.28
N LYS A 119 19.49 6.12 3.46
CA LYS A 119 20.88 6.32 3.94
C LYS A 119 21.93 5.60 3.08
N ASN A 120 21.52 4.54 2.37
CA ASN A 120 22.39 3.79 1.47
C ASN A 120 22.48 4.44 0.09
N HIS A 121 21.77 5.54 -0.16
CA HIS A 121 21.85 6.26 -1.40
C HIS A 121 23.22 6.97 -1.54
N PRO A 122 23.86 6.98 -2.72
CA PRO A 122 25.19 7.61 -2.89
C PRO A 122 25.26 9.10 -2.56
N LEU A 123 24.12 9.79 -2.63
CA LEU A 123 24.00 11.21 -2.26
C LEU A 123 23.52 11.46 -0.82
N ALA A 124 23.37 10.41 0.00
CA ALA A 124 22.86 10.53 1.36
C ALA A 124 23.74 11.40 2.28
N VAL A 125 25.03 11.56 1.93
CA VAL A 125 25.99 12.41 2.67
C VAL A 125 25.91 13.88 2.23
N SER A 126 25.51 14.15 0.99
CA SER A 126 25.54 15.49 0.39
C SER A 126 24.16 16.17 0.28
N VAL A 127 23.08 15.41 0.46
CA VAL A 127 21.69 15.88 0.36
C VAL A 127 20.90 15.42 1.57
N ASP A 128 20.04 16.30 2.10
CA ASP A 128 19.11 15.97 3.18
C ASP A 128 18.26 14.74 2.83
N LEU A 129 18.12 13.81 3.78
CA LEU A 129 17.47 12.53 3.55
C LEU A 129 15.97 12.66 3.26
N ARG A 130 15.29 13.67 3.84
CA ARG A 130 13.86 13.91 3.57
C ARG A 130 13.68 14.47 2.18
N ARG A 131 14.58 15.35 1.76
CA ARG A 131 14.63 15.84 0.37
C ARG A 131 14.83 14.68 -0.61
N LEU A 132 15.86 13.85 -0.40
CA LEU A 132 16.10 12.66 -1.26
C LEU A 132 14.89 11.72 -1.34
N MET A 133 14.21 11.51 -0.21
CA MET A 133 13.01 10.68 -0.18
C MET A 133 11.86 11.30 -0.99
N ARG A 134 11.65 12.62 -0.87
CA ARG A 134 10.66 13.35 -1.67
C ARG A 134 10.98 13.23 -3.17
N ASP A 135 12.24 13.41 -3.54
CA ASP A 135 12.70 13.33 -4.93
C ASP A 135 12.49 11.92 -5.52
N LEU A 136 12.78 10.88 -4.73
CA LEU A 136 12.47 9.50 -5.09
C LEU A 136 10.97 9.29 -5.31
N TRP A 137 10.13 9.80 -4.41
CA TRP A 137 8.67 9.70 -4.54
C TRP A 137 8.15 10.41 -5.79
N ILE A 138 8.62 11.64 -6.06
CA ILE A 138 8.30 12.40 -7.27
C ILE A 138 8.72 11.63 -8.52
N LYS A 139 9.93 11.05 -8.53
CA LYS A 139 10.40 10.24 -9.64
C LYS A 139 9.49 9.03 -9.88
N CYS A 140 9.02 8.38 -8.82
CA CYS A 140 8.11 7.24 -8.92
C CYS A 140 6.76 7.61 -9.54
N ILE A 141 6.16 8.74 -9.16
CA ILE A 141 4.82 9.13 -9.65
C ILE A 141 4.82 9.72 -11.07
N ARG A 142 6.00 9.97 -11.65
CA ARG A 142 6.17 10.58 -12.97
C ARG A 142 6.43 9.58 -14.08
N PRO A 143 6.21 9.96 -15.36
CA PRO A 143 6.70 9.18 -16.48
C PRO A 143 8.21 8.93 -16.37
N PRO A 144 8.70 7.71 -16.69
CA PRO A 144 7.95 6.59 -17.26
C PRO A 144 7.27 5.65 -16.24
N TYR A 145 7.44 5.86 -14.92
CA TYR A 145 7.09 4.83 -13.93
C TYR A 145 5.63 4.91 -13.43
N LEU A 146 5.09 6.11 -13.20
CA LEU A 146 3.68 6.34 -12.84
C LEU A 146 3.18 5.44 -11.69
N VAL A 147 4.00 5.29 -10.64
CA VAL A 147 3.71 4.49 -9.44
C VAL A 147 3.31 5.41 -8.30
N LEU A 148 1.99 5.52 -8.06
CA LEU A 148 1.44 6.27 -6.93
C LEU A 148 1.55 5.48 -5.63
N THR A 149 2.19 6.08 -4.63
CA THR A 149 2.32 5.55 -3.28
C THR A 149 2.02 6.65 -2.27
N VAL A 150 1.63 6.27 -1.05
CA VAL A 150 1.45 7.23 0.04
C VAL A 150 2.70 7.23 0.90
N THR A 151 3.18 8.41 1.25
CA THR A 151 4.34 8.57 2.12
C THR A 151 3.97 8.26 3.58
N GLY A 152 4.91 7.71 4.33
CA GLY A 152 4.67 7.22 5.69
C GLY A 152 4.51 8.34 6.72
N ASP A 153 4.91 9.56 6.38
CA ASP A 153 4.75 10.75 7.21
C ASP A 153 3.28 11.19 7.36
N ASP A 154 2.42 10.89 6.38
CA ASP A 154 0.95 11.07 6.49
C ASP A 154 0.31 10.19 7.56
N PHE A 155 1.01 9.14 8.01
CA PHE A 155 0.55 8.21 9.06
C PHE A 155 1.26 8.43 10.39
N ALA A 156 2.07 9.49 10.51
CA ALA A 156 2.76 9.80 11.74
C ALA A 156 1.81 10.47 12.74
N GLU A 157 1.67 9.88 13.93
CA GLU A 157 0.88 10.46 15.02
C GLU A 157 1.46 11.78 15.55
N THR A 158 2.79 11.94 15.50
CA THR A 158 3.49 13.13 16.01
C THR A 158 4.51 13.66 15.03
N GLU A 159 4.80 14.96 15.10
CA GLU A 159 5.84 15.61 14.30
C GLU A 159 7.23 15.00 14.53
N ALA A 160 7.51 14.50 15.73
CA ALA A 160 8.76 13.80 16.03
C ALA A 160 8.88 12.49 15.22
N VAL A 161 7.79 11.71 15.13
CA VAL A 161 7.75 10.50 14.30
C VAL A 161 7.83 10.87 12.82
N LYS A 162 7.07 11.88 12.39
CA LYS A 162 7.01 12.38 11.01
C LYS A 162 8.41 12.71 10.49
N THR A 163 9.13 13.54 11.24
CA THR A 163 10.45 14.06 10.87
C THR A 163 11.59 13.07 11.13
N GLY A 164 11.51 12.23 12.16
CA GLY A 164 12.57 11.30 12.52
C GLY A 164 12.60 10.00 11.70
N ARG A 165 11.42 9.45 11.37
CA ARG A 165 11.33 8.16 10.67
C ARG A 165 10.19 7.99 9.68
N GLY A 166 9.08 8.71 9.83
CA GLY A 166 7.86 8.53 9.02
C GLY A 166 8.14 8.64 7.53
N TYR A 167 8.92 9.65 7.14
CA TYR A 167 9.31 9.86 5.75
C TYR A 167 10.01 8.66 5.10
N LYS A 168 10.68 7.78 5.86
CA LYS A 168 11.41 6.63 5.32
C LYS A 168 10.51 5.52 4.80
N PHE A 169 9.21 5.58 5.05
CA PHE A 169 8.27 4.53 4.68
C PHE A 169 7.38 4.95 3.52
N LEU A 170 7.02 3.98 2.68
CA LEU A 170 5.97 4.11 1.67
C LEU A 170 4.92 3.02 1.91
N ARG A 171 3.65 3.40 1.76
CA ARG A 171 2.50 2.49 1.85
C ARG A 171 1.95 2.21 0.45
N PHE A 172 1.94 0.93 0.08
CA PHE A 172 1.36 0.43 -1.17
C PHE A 172 -0.03 -0.12 -0.90
N CYS A 173 -0.99 0.21 -1.77
CA CYS A 173 -2.32 -0.39 -1.76
C CYS A 173 -2.41 -1.44 -2.88
N LEU A 174 -2.71 -2.68 -2.50
CA LEU A 174 -2.83 -3.83 -3.41
C LEU A 174 -4.26 -3.97 -3.99
N ALA A 175 -5.23 -3.32 -3.35
CA ALA A 175 -6.64 -3.39 -3.74
C ALA A 175 -6.93 -2.58 -5.01
N ALA A 176 -6.22 -1.48 -5.21
CA ALA A 176 -6.53 -0.47 -6.23
C ALA A 176 -6.02 -0.80 -7.64
N ILE A 177 -5.31 -1.91 -7.83
CA ILE A 177 -4.69 -2.30 -9.11
C ILE A 177 -5.42 -3.54 -9.64
N GLU A 178 -5.73 -3.59 -10.93
CA GLU A 178 -6.27 -4.81 -11.55
C GLU A 178 -5.30 -5.99 -11.45
N GLU A 179 -5.81 -7.23 -11.32
CA GLU A 179 -4.96 -8.42 -11.10
C GLU A 179 -4.00 -8.69 -12.26
N ASP A 180 -4.38 -8.27 -13.47
CA ASP A 180 -3.57 -8.43 -14.68
C ASP A 180 -2.44 -7.39 -14.76
N LEU A 181 -2.61 -6.22 -14.13
CA LEU A 181 -1.60 -5.15 -14.08
C LEU A 181 -0.65 -5.27 -12.87
N LEU A 182 -0.90 -6.23 -11.99
CA LEU A 182 -0.15 -6.44 -10.75
C LEU A 182 1.27 -7.00 -10.96
N GLU A 183 1.61 -7.45 -12.17
CA GLU A 183 3.00 -7.78 -12.51
C GLU A 183 3.70 -6.59 -13.18
N GLU A 184 3.00 -5.85 -14.04
CA GLU A 184 3.58 -4.74 -14.81
C GLU A 184 3.85 -3.48 -13.98
N LYS A 185 2.89 -3.05 -13.14
CA LYS A 185 3.02 -1.79 -12.37
C LYS A 185 4.08 -1.87 -11.26
N PRO A 186 4.17 -2.96 -10.47
CA PRO A 186 5.29 -3.15 -9.55
C PRO A 186 6.62 -3.32 -10.26
N ALA A 187 6.61 -3.87 -11.47
CA ALA A 187 7.80 -3.95 -12.30
C ALA A 187 8.28 -2.57 -12.77
N SER A 188 7.48 -1.51 -12.73
CA SER A 188 7.95 -0.12 -12.94
C SER A 188 8.58 0.50 -11.69
N PHE A 189 8.20 0.03 -10.50
CA PHE A 189 8.71 0.56 -9.23
C PHE A 189 10.19 0.24 -8.99
N VAL A 190 10.59 -1.02 -9.22
CA VAL A 190 11.99 -1.45 -9.02
C VAL A 190 12.96 -0.70 -9.95
N PRO A 191 12.70 -0.53 -11.25
CA PRO A 191 13.45 0.35 -12.13
C PRO A 191 13.51 1.79 -11.65
N ALA A 192 12.40 2.36 -11.16
CA ALA A 192 12.41 3.73 -10.62
C ALA A 192 13.44 3.89 -9.49
N TYR A 193 13.51 2.90 -8.59
CA TYR A 193 14.49 2.86 -7.52
C TYR A 193 15.90 2.67 -8.04
N ARG A 194 16.13 1.72 -8.97
CA ARG A 194 17.46 1.50 -9.55
C ARG A 194 17.98 2.74 -10.27
N ASP A 195 17.11 3.40 -11.02
CA ASP A 195 17.44 4.62 -11.77
C ASP A 195 17.64 5.81 -10.83
N PHE A 196 16.97 5.85 -9.68
CA PHE A 196 17.27 6.83 -8.65
C PHE A 196 18.63 6.55 -8.00
N TRP A 197 18.88 5.29 -7.63
CA TRP A 197 20.15 4.83 -7.04
C TRP A 197 21.33 4.87 -8.00
N SER A 198 21.14 5.10 -9.29
CA SER A 198 22.22 5.34 -10.26
C SER A 198 22.64 6.81 -10.34
N ILE A 199 21.87 7.73 -9.76
CA ILE A 199 22.20 9.15 -9.74
C ILE A 199 23.40 9.40 -8.82
N ARG A 200 24.43 10.09 -9.34
CA ARG A 200 25.69 10.37 -8.63
C ARG A 200 25.95 11.86 -8.43
N ARG A 201 25.23 12.72 -9.13
CA ARG A 201 25.39 14.17 -9.10
C ARG A 201 24.20 14.82 -8.44
N LYS A 202 24.45 15.85 -7.62
CA LYS A 202 23.41 16.56 -6.89
C LYS A 202 22.46 17.25 -7.85
N GLU A 203 23.00 17.86 -8.90
CA GLU A 203 22.28 18.64 -9.90
C GLU A 203 21.18 17.82 -10.60
N ASP A 204 21.44 16.54 -10.84
CA ASP A 204 20.49 15.62 -11.47
C ASP A 204 19.27 15.35 -10.58
N VAL A 205 19.44 15.36 -9.25
CA VAL A 205 18.34 15.26 -8.28
C VAL A 205 17.58 16.58 -8.20
N GLU A 206 18.28 17.72 -8.21
CA GLU A 206 17.64 19.03 -8.13
C GLU A 206 16.77 19.35 -9.35
N ARG A 207 17.11 18.78 -10.51
CA ARG A 207 16.29 18.87 -11.72
C ARG A 207 14.90 18.24 -11.54
N ILE A 208 14.79 17.15 -10.76
CA ILE A 208 13.51 16.46 -10.52
C ILE A 208 12.49 17.41 -9.87
N ILE A 209 12.94 18.21 -8.90
CA ILE A 209 12.09 19.20 -8.21
C ILE A 209 11.77 20.37 -9.14
N LYS A 210 12.75 20.90 -9.88
CA LYS A 210 12.51 22.02 -10.80
C LYS A 210 11.46 21.65 -11.86
N GLU A 211 11.49 20.41 -12.34
CA GLU A 211 10.45 19.88 -13.22
C GLU A 211 9.09 19.75 -12.49
N GLU A 212 9.05 19.50 -11.17
CA GLU A 212 7.82 19.52 -10.33
C GLU A 212 7.20 20.90 -10.27
N GLU A 213 7.99 21.89 -9.87
CA GLU A 213 7.56 23.27 -9.77
C GLU A 213 7.07 23.80 -11.14
N ALA A 214 7.81 23.51 -12.21
CA ALA A 214 7.42 23.89 -13.56
C ALA A 214 6.09 23.24 -14.00
N TYR A 215 5.87 21.96 -13.68
CA TYR A 215 4.62 21.25 -14.02
C TYR A 215 3.41 21.79 -13.25
N GLN A 216 3.57 22.14 -11.98
CA GLN A 216 2.49 22.73 -11.19
C GLN A 216 2.08 24.11 -11.73
N VAL A 217 3.06 24.91 -12.18
CA VAL A 217 2.80 26.24 -12.79
C VAL A 217 2.07 26.14 -14.12
N THR A 218 2.29 25.09 -14.92
CA THR A 218 1.59 24.92 -16.21
C THR A 218 0.17 24.35 -16.08
N THR A 219 -0.18 23.78 -14.93
CA THR A 219 -1.46 23.08 -14.70
C THR A 219 -2.41 23.86 -13.77
N SER A 220 -1.97 25.02 -13.27
CA SER A 220 -2.74 25.96 -12.45
C SER A 220 -3.16 27.17 -13.28
#